data_AF-A0A846SZN6-F1
#
_entry.id   AF-A0A846SZN6-F1
#
_cell.length_a   1.000
_cell.length_b   1.000
_cell.length_c   1.000
_cell.angle_alpha   90.00
_cell.angle_beta   90.00
_cell.angle_gamma   90.00
#
_symmetry.space_group_name_H-M   'P 1'
#
loop_
_entity.id
_entity.type
_entity.pdbx_description
1 polymer ?
#
loop_
_entity_poly.entity_id
_entity_poly.type
_entity_poly.pdbx_seq_one_letter_code
_entity_poly.pdbx_strand_id
1 'polypeptide(L)'
;MPTTPAVSPGASPAAQETPAALRDPLANPIVGWLAVVAGPGRGAVLPLTYGVNDIGRGAGVRIRLDFGNDPTSANGQPGTIHAAIIYTARSRRFYVQAVGAEAWLNGQPLRESTELNGGETLRLGQTQLRFAPLCGMDFDWRDGS
;
A
#
# COMPACT_ATOMS: atom_id res chain seq x y z
N MET A 1 48.66 12.50 50.33
CA MET A 1 47.35 12.03 49.84
C MET A 1 46.30 12.36 50.88
N PRO A 2 45.27 13.13 50.51
CA PRO A 2 43.91 12.74 50.83
C PRO A 2 42.99 12.86 49.60
N THR A 3 41.85 12.20 49.76
CA THR A 3 40.96 11.59 48.77
C THR A 3 39.99 12.59 48.11
N THR A 4 39.77 12.47 46.80
CA THR A 4 38.69 13.13 46.05
C THR A 4 37.39 12.33 46.22
N PRO A 5 36.25 12.93 46.59
CA PRO A 5 34.94 12.33 46.37
C PRO A 5 34.39 12.75 44.99
N ALA A 6 34.17 11.78 44.11
CA ALA A 6 33.49 11.97 42.84
C ALA A 6 31.96 12.02 43.05
N VAL A 7 31.33 13.03 42.46
CA VAL A 7 29.88 13.25 42.44
C VAL A 7 29.23 12.27 41.46
N SER A 8 28.23 11.52 41.92
CA SER A 8 27.43 10.59 41.12
C SER A 8 26.61 11.34 40.05
N PRO A 9 26.56 10.86 38.79
CA PRO A 9 25.70 11.47 37.77
C PRO A 9 24.24 11.02 37.91
N GLY A 10 23.35 11.95 37.55
CA GLY A 10 21.92 11.96 37.79
C GLY A 10 21.14 10.75 37.24
N ALA A 11 20.07 10.44 37.96
CA ALA A 11 19.00 9.56 37.50
C ALA A 11 18.35 10.15 36.24
N SER A 12 18.35 9.38 35.14
CA SER A 12 17.52 9.67 33.97
C SER A 12 16.05 9.49 34.33
N PRO A 13 15.14 10.41 33.95
CA PRO A 13 13.72 10.16 34.06
C PRO A 13 13.35 9.07 33.05
N ALA A 14 12.73 8.00 33.55
CA ALA A 14 12.15 6.95 32.73
C ALA A 14 11.19 7.58 31.71
N ALA A 15 11.43 7.32 30.43
CA ALA A 15 10.51 7.66 29.36
C ALA A 15 9.18 6.95 29.66
N GLN A 16 8.14 7.73 29.96
CA GLN A 16 6.80 7.21 30.08
C GLN A 16 6.34 6.77 28.68
N GLU A 17 6.27 5.46 28.48
CA GLU A 17 5.66 4.87 27.29
C GLU A 17 4.17 5.23 27.29
N THR A 18 3.77 6.16 26.43
CA THR A 18 2.36 6.46 26.18
C THR A 18 1.67 5.17 25.72
N PRO A 19 0.57 4.72 26.35
CA PRO A 19 -0.17 3.57 25.87
C PRO A 19 -0.56 3.81 24.42
N ALA A 20 -0.18 2.89 23.53
CA ALA A 20 -0.65 2.90 22.16
C ALA A 20 -2.18 2.97 22.21
N ALA A 21 -2.75 4.10 21.81
CA ALA A 21 -4.20 4.27 21.75
C ALA A 21 -4.79 3.04 21.04
N LEU A 22 -5.83 2.43 21.63
CA LEU A 22 -6.56 1.32 21.01
C LEU A 22 -6.97 1.78 19.61
N ARG A 23 -6.27 1.28 18.58
CA ARG A 23 -6.67 1.52 17.19
C ARG A 23 -7.92 0.69 16.96
N ASP A 24 -9.03 1.32 16.61
CA ASP A 24 -10.21 0.59 16.15
C ASP A 24 -9.81 -0.18 14.87
N PRO A 25 -9.79 -1.53 14.91
CA PRO A 25 -9.39 -2.34 13.76
C PRO A 25 -10.34 -2.17 12.56
N LEU A 26 -11.55 -1.65 12.77
CA LEU A 26 -12.54 -1.37 11.74
C LEU A 26 -12.51 0.07 11.22
N ALA A 27 -11.63 0.94 11.72
CA ALA A 27 -11.54 2.31 11.23
C ALA A 27 -11.13 2.39 9.74
N ASN A 28 -10.35 1.43 9.26
CA ASN A 28 -9.91 1.34 7.87
C ASN A 28 -9.54 -0.10 7.50
N PRO A 29 -10.52 -1.00 7.43
CA PRO A 29 -10.26 -2.42 7.28
C PRO A 29 -9.73 -2.72 5.87
N ILE A 30 -8.98 -3.82 5.80
CA ILE A 30 -8.42 -4.31 4.55
C ILE A 30 -9.52 -5.01 3.75
N VAL A 31 -9.68 -4.63 2.49
CA VAL A 31 -10.69 -5.21 1.58
C VAL A 31 -10.06 -6.12 0.51
N GLY A 32 -8.74 -6.14 0.42
CA GLY A 32 -7.98 -6.99 -0.50
C GLY A 32 -6.50 -6.67 -0.47
N TRP A 33 -5.73 -7.30 -1.36
CA TRP A 33 -4.28 -7.13 -1.42
C TRP A 33 -3.76 -7.08 -2.86
N LEU A 34 -2.57 -6.50 -3.00
CA LEU A 34 -1.70 -6.64 -4.15
C LEU A 34 -0.40 -7.30 -3.73
N ALA A 35 -0.08 -8.46 -4.31
CA ALA A 35 1.19 -9.12 -4.11
C ALA A 35 2.15 -8.76 -5.24
N VAL A 36 3.35 -8.27 -4.92
CA VAL A 36 4.39 -8.05 -5.93
C VAL A 36 4.98 -9.40 -6.33
N VAL A 37 4.63 -9.89 -7.51
CA VAL A 37 5.04 -11.21 -8.00
C VAL A 37 6.32 -11.17 -8.85
N ALA A 38 6.63 -10.01 -9.44
CA ALA A 38 7.86 -9.79 -10.20
C ALA A 38 8.28 -8.30 -10.18
N GLY A 39 9.58 -8.05 -10.42
CA GLY A 39 10.17 -6.72 -10.43
C GLY A 39 10.62 -6.22 -9.05
N PRO A 40 10.95 -4.92 -8.93
CA PRO A 40 11.30 -4.30 -7.66
C PRO A 40 10.20 -4.50 -6.63
N GLY A 41 10.58 -4.92 -5.42
CA GLY A 41 9.64 -5.19 -4.32
C GLY A 41 9.04 -6.59 -4.31
N ARG A 42 9.50 -7.52 -5.14
CA ARG A 42 9.00 -8.89 -5.18
C ARG A 42 8.89 -9.50 -3.77
N GLY A 43 7.73 -10.08 -3.47
CA GLY A 43 7.40 -10.63 -2.17
C GLY A 43 6.66 -9.67 -1.24
N ALA A 44 6.65 -8.36 -1.54
CA ALA A 44 5.85 -7.40 -0.79
C ALA A 44 4.34 -7.63 -1.03
N VAL A 45 3.56 -7.43 0.03
CA VAL A 45 2.10 -7.49 0.00
C VAL A 45 1.56 -6.14 0.45
N LEU A 46 0.74 -5.52 -0.40
CA LEU A 46 0.25 -4.17 -0.23
C LEU A 46 -1.26 -4.23 0.06
N PRO A 47 -1.74 -3.74 1.22
CA PRO A 47 -3.15 -3.82 1.56
C PRO A 47 -3.97 -2.78 0.79
N LEU A 48 -5.17 -3.19 0.36
CA LEU A 48 -6.19 -2.31 -0.20
C LEU A 48 -7.26 -2.05 0.84
N THR A 49 -7.88 -0.88 0.78
CA THR A 49 -9.00 -0.50 1.66
C THR A 49 -10.19 -0.02 0.84
N TYR A 50 -11.30 0.32 1.50
CA TYR A 50 -12.43 1.00 0.85
C TYR A 50 -12.00 2.27 0.11
N GLY A 51 -12.73 2.58 -0.96
CA GLY A 51 -12.54 3.78 -1.76
C GLY A 51 -11.41 3.64 -2.78
N VAL A 52 -10.74 4.76 -3.05
CA VAL A 52 -9.67 4.87 -4.05
C VAL A 52 -8.33 4.48 -3.43
N ASN A 53 -7.62 3.56 -4.09
CA ASN A 53 -6.26 3.15 -3.75
C ASN A 53 -5.35 3.53 -4.93
N ASP A 54 -4.82 4.74 -4.91
CA ASP A 54 -3.85 5.19 -5.91
C ASP A 54 -2.52 4.45 -5.76
N ILE A 55 -1.97 4.01 -6.89
CA ILE A 55 -0.75 3.20 -6.98
C ILE A 55 0.30 3.98 -7.76
N GLY A 56 1.47 4.18 -7.16
CA GLY A 56 2.60 4.77 -7.87
C GLY A 56 3.80 5.11 -7.00
N ARG A 57 4.61 6.06 -7.46
CA ARG A 57 5.85 6.50 -6.79
C ARG A 57 5.77 7.89 -6.16
N GLY A 58 4.68 8.61 -6.35
CA GLY A 58 4.51 9.96 -5.84
C GLY A 58 4.31 10.02 -4.32
N ALA A 59 4.72 11.15 -3.74
CA ALA A 59 4.31 11.48 -2.38
C ALA A 59 2.78 11.59 -2.32
N GLY A 60 2.15 10.91 -1.35
CA GLY A 60 0.70 10.96 -1.16
C GLY A 60 -0.12 9.84 -1.82
N VAL A 61 0.48 8.97 -2.64
CA VAL A 61 -0.24 7.76 -3.10
C VAL A 61 -0.46 6.79 -1.94
N ARG A 62 -1.58 6.06 -2.02
CA ARG A 62 -1.96 5.08 -0.98
C ARG A 62 -1.10 3.83 -1.04
N ILE A 63 -0.80 3.36 -2.25
CA ILE A 63 0.03 2.19 -2.52
C ILE A 63 1.33 2.65 -3.17
N ARG A 64 2.39 2.75 -2.36
CA ARG A 64 3.71 3.20 -2.82
C ARG A 64 4.51 2.03 -3.38
N LEU A 65 4.95 2.16 -4.63
CA LEU A 65 5.87 1.24 -5.30
C LEU A 65 7.31 1.74 -5.21
N ASP A 66 7.74 2.00 -3.98
CA ASP A 66 9.10 2.40 -3.65
C ASP A 66 9.80 1.26 -2.94
N PHE A 67 10.60 0.51 -3.70
CA PHE A 67 11.26 -0.71 -3.25
C PHE A 67 12.78 -0.62 -3.33
N GLY A 68 13.31 0.61 -3.25
CA GLY A 68 14.75 0.85 -3.20
C GLY A 68 15.48 0.35 -4.45
N ASN A 69 15.49 1.15 -5.51
CA ASN A 69 16.47 1.03 -6.59
C ASN A 69 16.95 2.44 -6.98
N ASP A 70 18.23 2.51 -7.27
CA ASP A 70 19.07 3.67 -7.61
C ASP A 70 18.32 4.91 -8.15
N PRO A 71 18.49 6.11 -7.58
CA PRO A 71 17.94 7.37 -8.11
C PRO A 71 18.31 7.64 -9.58
N THR A 72 19.29 6.90 -10.11
CA THR A 72 19.80 6.98 -11.48
C THR A 72 19.01 6.14 -12.50
N SER A 73 17.94 5.43 -12.13
CA SER A 73 17.04 4.79 -13.11
C SER A 73 16.22 5.85 -13.87
N ALA A 74 16.87 6.53 -14.81
CA ALA A 74 16.42 7.67 -15.62
C ALA A 74 15.18 7.44 -16.51
N ASN A 75 14.50 6.29 -16.39
CA ASN A 75 13.37 5.90 -17.22
C ASN A 75 12.03 5.92 -16.46
N GLY A 76 12.05 6.14 -15.15
CA GLY A 76 10.84 6.23 -14.32
C GLY A 76 10.71 7.63 -13.76
N GLN A 77 9.82 8.45 -14.34
CA GLN A 77 9.52 9.78 -13.82
C GLN A 77 9.19 9.70 -12.32
N PRO A 78 9.97 10.34 -11.43
CA PRO A 78 9.68 10.38 -10.01
C PRO A 78 8.41 11.21 -9.80
N GLY A 79 7.40 10.62 -9.14
CA GLY A 79 6.14 11.32 -8.83
C GLY A 79 4.87 10.78 -9.49
N THR A 80 4.96 9.84 -10.43
CA THR A 80 3.80 9.44 -11.23
C THR A 80 2.90 8.43 -10.49
N ILE A 81 1.60 8.77 -10.39
CA ILE A 81 0.53 7.78 -10.17
C ILE A 81 0.42 7.00 -11.48
N HIS A 82 0.38 5.68 -11.43
CA HIS A 82 0.29 4.84 -12.63
C HIS A 82 -1.10 4.23 -12.82
N ALA A 83 -1.78 3.92 -11.72
CA ALA A 83 -3.11 3.33 -11.72
C ALA A 83 -3.82 3.59 -10.39
N ALA A 84 -5.12 3.38 -10.37
CA ALA A 84 -5.90 3.35 -9.14
C ALA A 84 -6.77 2.09 -9.11
N ILE A 85 -6.88 1.46 -7.94
CA ILE A 85 -7.85 0.40 -7.67
C ILE A 85 -8.94 0.95 -6.74
N ILE A 86 -10.19 0.80 -7.15
CA ILE A 86 -11.34 1.37 -6.46
C ILE A 86 -12.21 0.24 -5.97
N TYR A 87 -12.52 0.24 -4.68
CA TYR A 87 -13.54 -0.63 -4.10
C TYR A 87 -14.68 0.19 -3.52
N THR A 88 -15.92 -0.16 -3.85
CA THR A 88 -17.10 0.45 -3.23
C THR A 88 -17.94 -0.61 -2.54
N ALA A 89 -18.35 -0.33 -1.30
CA ALA A 89 -19.25 -1.22 -0.56
C ALA A 89 -20.64 -1.34 -1.20
N ARG A 90 -21.05 -0.34 -2.00
CA ARG A 90 -22.36 -0.33 -2.67
C ARG A 90 -22.41 -1.34 -3.80
N SER A 91 -21.37 -1.39 -4.63
CA SER A 91 -21.29 -2.35 -5.75
C SER A 91 -20.67 -3.68 -5.33
N ARG A 92 -19.91 -3.71 -4.23
CA ARG A 92 -19.07 -4.84 -3.80
C ARG A 92 -18.14 -5.35 -4.92
N ARG A 93 -17.64 -4.41 -5.72
CA ARG A 93 -16.79 -4.70 -6.89
C ARG A 93 -15.54 -3.85 -6.84
N PHE A 94 -14.46 -4.44 -7.37
CA PHE A 94 -13.19 -3.77 -7.59
C PHE A 94 -13.09 -3.32 -9.04
N TYR A 95 -12.56 -2.12 -9.25
CA TYR A 95 -12.23 -1.61 -10.57
C TYR A 95 -10.79 -1.13 -10.60
N VAL A 96 -10.10 -1.32 -11.71
CA VAL A 96 -8.80 -0.73 -11.97
C VAL A 96 -8.88 0.24 -13.12
N GLN A 97 -8.19 1.37 -12.99
CA GLN A 97 -8.04 2.36 -14.04
C GLN A 97 -6.58 2.81 -14.13
N ALA A 98 -6.09 3.01 -15.36
CA ALA A 98 -4.80 3.66 -15.59
C ALA A 98 -4.92 5.15 -15.25
N VAL A 99 -3.86 5.73 -14.68
CA VAL A 99 -3.79 7.16 -14.36
C VAL A 99 -2.43 7.64 -14.82
N GLY A 100 -2.38 8.62 -15.73
CA GLY A 100 -1.15 9.33 -16.12
C GLY A 100 -0.04 8.53 -16.83
N ALA A 101 -0.03 7.21 -16.74
CA ALA A 101 1.00 6.34 -17.33
C ALA A 101 0.41 5.03 -17.86
N GLU A 102 1.19 4.34 -18.69
CA GLU A 102 0.81 3.05 -19.24
C GLU A 102 0.73 1.98 -18.14
N ALA A 103 -0.42 1.32 -18.05
CA ALA A 103 -0.68 0.17 -17.21
C ALA A 103 -1.16 -0.99 -18.06
N TRP A 104 -0.84 -2.22 -17.64
CA TRP A 104 -1.24 -3.43 -18.35
C TRP A 104 -1.97 -4.38 -17.41
N LEU A 105 -3.08 -4.95 -17.84
CA LEU A 105 -3.85 -5.94 -17.10
C LEU A 105 -3.83 -7.26 -17.86
N ASN A 106 -3.35 -8.34 -17.24
CA ASN A 106 -3.25 -9.68 -17.84
C ASN A 106 -2.54 -9.69 -19.22
N GLY A 107 -1.51 -8.85 -19.38
CA GLY A 107 -0.73 -8.74 -20.60
C GLY A 107 -1.36 -7.87 -21.70
N GLN A 108 -2.52 -7.24 -21.46
CA GLN A 108 -3.16 -6.30 -22.38
C GLN A 108 -3.07 -4.85 -21.86
N PRO A 109 -2.96 -3.83 -22.72
CA PRO A 109 -2.97 -2.44 -22.28
C PRO A 109 -4.29 -2.08 -21.58
N LEU A 110 -4.22 -1.50 -20.39
CA LEU A 110 -5.40 -1.01 -19.66
C LEU A 110 -5.80 0.37 -20.20
N ARG A 111 -6.83 0.40 -21.04
CA ARG A 111 -7.30 1.63 -21.70
C ARG A 111 -8.44 2.32 -20.97
N GLU A 112 -9.28 1.54 -20.30
CA GLU A 112 -10.49 1.98 -19.64
C GLU A 112 -10.65 1.32 -18.26
N SER A 113 -11.59 1.82 -17.48
CA SER A 113 -11.92 1.23 -16.18
C SER A 113 -12.40 -0.21 -16.37
N THR A 114 -11.71 -1.16 -15.75
CA THR A 114 -11.98 -2.59 -15.89
C THR A 114 -12.27 -3.21 -14.54
N GLU A 115 -13.30 -4.06 -14.46
CA GLU A 115 -13.63 -4.79 -13.24
C GLU A 115 -12.55 -5.85 -12.92
N LEU A 116 -12.21 -6.00 -11.64
CA LEU A 116 -11.32 -7.03 -11.14
C LEU A 116 -12.11 -8.07 -10.33
N ASN A 117 -11.86 -9.34 -10.60
CA ASN A 117 -12.52 -10.49 -9.97
C ASN A 117 -11.58 -11.29 -9.06
N GLY A 118 -10.28 -11.10 -9.18
CA GLY A 118 -9.26 -11.80 -8.41
C GLY A 118 -8.34 -12.64 -9.29
N GLY A 119 -7.04 -12.59 -8.96
CA GLY A 119 -6.00 -13.31 -9.67
C GLY A 119 -5.42 -12.57 -10.88
N GLU A 120 -6.02 -11.46 -11.32
CA GLU A 120 -5.47 -10.63 -12.39
C GLU A 120 -4.07 -10.10 -12.03
N THR A 121 -3.23 -9.93 -13.05
CA THR A 121 -1.89 -9.38 -12.92
C THR A 121 -1.84 -7.98 -13.55
N LEU A 122 -1.64 -6.98 -12.71
CA LEU A 122 -1.42 -5.59 -13.09
C LEU A 122 0.09 -5.34 -13.22
N ARG A 123 0.54 -4.89 -14.39
CA ARG A 123 1.94 -4.50 -14.62
C ARG A 123 2.05 -2.98 -14.76
N LEU A 124 2.90 -2.40 -13.92
CA LEU A 124 3.21 -0.97 -13.88
C LEU A 124 4.73 -0.81 -14.03
N GLY A 125 5.18 -0.40 -15.21
CA GLY A 125 6.59 -0.41 -15.58
C GLY A 125 7.21 -1.81 -15.42
N GLN A 126 8.20 -1.94 -14.53
CA GLN A 126 8.90 -3.21 -14.27
C GLN A 126 8.25 -4.05 -13.15
N THR A 127 7.28 -3.51 -12.42
CA THR A 127 6.64 -4.19 -11.28
C THR A 127 5.37 -4.90 -11.76
N GLN A 128 5.22 -6.17 -11.38
CA GLN A 128 3.99 -6.94 -11.60
C GLN A 128 3.32 -7.24 -10.27
N LEU A 129 2.04 -6.93 -10.19
CA LEU A 129 1.20 -7.00 -9.01
C LEU A 129 0.07 -7.99 -9.28
N ARG A 130 -0.08 -9.01 -8.44
CA ARG A 130 -1.21 -9.93 -8.50
C ARG A 130 -2.29 -9.49 -7.51
N PHE A 131 -3.51 -9.34 -8.01
CA PHE A 131 -4.66 -8.91 -7.21
C PHE A 131 -5.30 -10.08 -6.48
N ALA A 132 -5.65 -9.87 -5.20
CA ALA A 132 -6.37 -10.82 -4.36
C ALA A 132 -7.47 -10.09 -3.56
N PRO A 133 -8.75 -10.19 -3.93
CA PRO A 133 -9.85 -9.59 -3.18
C PRO A 133 -10.09 -10.35 -1.88
N LEU A 134 -10.44 -9.62 -0.81
CA LEU A 134 -11.07 -10.20 0.38
C LEU A 134 -12.57 -9.94 0.35
N CYS A 135 -12.95 -8.67 0.22
CA CYS A 135 -14.34 -8.28 0.06
C CYS A 135 -14.81 -8.54 -1.37
N GLY A 136 -16.11 -8.68 -1.56
CA GLY A 136 -16.72 -8.98 -2.84
C GLY A 136 -18.20 -9.31 -2.67
N MET A 137 -18.77 -10.00 -3.66
CA MET A 137 -20.19 -10.38 -3.63
C MET A 137 -20.57 -11.11 -2.35
N ASP A 138 -19.70 -12.03 -1.90
CA ASP A 138 -19.98 -12.96 -0.80
C ASP A 138 -19.64 -12.40 0.59
N PHE A 139 -18.88 -11.30 0.66
CA PHE A 139 -18.41 -10.75 1.93
C PHE A 139 -18.08 -9.26 1.84
N ASP A 140 -18.58 -8.48 2.80
CA ASP A 140 -18.11 -7.12 3.08
C ASP A 140 -18.10 -6.88 4.60
N TRP A 141 -17.14 -6.08 5.12
CA TRP A 141 -17.09 -5.78 6.56
C TRP A 141 -18.32 -5.03 7.09
N ARG A 142 -19.13 -4.45 6.21
CA ARG A 142 -20.41 -3.81 6.55
C ARG A 142 -21.58 -4.79 6.60
N ASP A 143 -21.35 -6.07 6.32
CA ASP A 143 -22.37 -7.09 6.49
C ASP A 143 -22.70 -7.23 7.97
N GLY A 144 -23.93 -6.87 8.35
CA GLY A 144 -24.39 -6.92 9.74
C GLY A 144 -24.15 -5.66 10.58
N SER A 145 -23.69 -4.55 9.97
CA SER A 145 -23.61 -3.22 10.61
C SER A 145 -24.84 -2.36 10.39
#